data_AF-A0A6C0BRX1-F1
#
_entry.id   AF-A0A6C0BRX1-F1
#
_cell.length_a   1.000
_cell.length_b   1.000
_cell.length_c   1.000
_cell.angle_alpha   90.00
_cell.angle_beta   90.00
_cell.angle_gamma   90.00
#
_symmetry.space_group_name_H-M   'P 1'
#
loop_
_entity.id
_entity.type
_entity.pdbx_description
1 polymer ?
#
loop_
_entity_poly.entity_id
_entity_poly.type
_entity_poly.pdbx_seq_one_letter_code
_entity_poly.pdbx_strand_id
1 'polypeptide(L)'
;MCKYNIKPNYITFTNMILIMIMLISFHYKINKYYLLGMMILYHIIDCLDGSVARQCKKQSYTGLILDHISDGLCWFMYIFIAYISIKNHKTLHIYTNFYLIIATLLYLSFWCFFYFRNFQN
;
A
#
# COMPACT_ATOMS: atom_id res chain seq x y z
N MET A 1 0.30 3.04 24.11
CA MET A 1 -0.59 3.19 22.93
C MET A 1 -2.07 3.00 23.25
N CYS A 2 -2.46 1.93 23.95
CA CYS A 2 -3.89 1.67 24.27
C CYS A 2 -4.56 2.71 25.18
N LYS A 3 -3.76 3.52 25.90
CA LYS A 3 -4.20 4.60 26.78
C LYS A 3 -4.98 5.71 26.04
N TYR A 4 -4.71 5.93 24.75
CA TYR A 4 -5.38 6.98 23.95
C TYR A 4 -6.64 6.50 23.23
N ASN A 5 -7.04 5.24 23.46
CA ASN A 5 -8.21 4.60 22.83
C ASN A 5 -8.32 4.75 21.30
N ILE A 6 -7.20 4.97 20.60
CA ILE A 6 -7.16 5.08 19.15
C ILE A 6 -7.67 3.75 18.55
N LYS A 7 -8.56 3.83 17.56
CA LYS A 7 -9.03 2.66 16.82
C LYS A 7 -8.05 2.41 15.66
N PRO A 8 -7.56 1.17 15.46
CA PRO A 8 -6.65 0.84 14.35
C PRO A 8 -7.17 1.33 13.00
N ASN A 9 -8.46 1.17 12.73
CA ASN A 9 -9.08 1.58 11.47
C ASN A 9 -8.90 3.08 11.16
N TYR A 10 -8.81 3.97 12.17
CA TYR A 10 -8.54 5.39 11.90
C TYR A 10 -7.13 5.59 11.36
N ILE A 11 -6.16 4.81 11.82
CA ILE A 11 -4.78 4.84 11.35
C ILE A 11 -4.75 4.33 9.89
N THR A 12 -5.45 3.25 9.58
CA THR A 12 -5.60 2.75 8.20
C THR A 12 -6.23 3.80 7.28
N PHE A 13 -7.27 4.52 7.75
CA PHE A 13 -7.86 5.64 7.00
C PHE A 13 -6.87 6.78 6.76
N THR A 14 -6.02 7.11 7.75
CA THR A 14 -4.96 8.11 7.52
C THR A 14 -3.96 7.66 6.46
N ASN A 15 -3.67 6.36 6.38
CA ASN A 15 -2.85 5.78 5.33
C ASN A 15 -3.49 5.93 3.94
N MET A 16 -4.80 5.69 3.83
CA MET A 16 -5.54 5.92 2.57
C MET A 16 -5.50 7.38 2.13
N ILE A 17 -5.60 8.34 3.06
CA ILE A 17 -5.45 9.76 2.76
C ILE A 17 -4.03 10.07 2.27
N LEU A 18 -3.01 9.44 2.87
CA LEU A 18 -1.63 9.59 2.46
C LEU A 18 -1.41 9.15 1.00
N ILE A 19 -2.05 8.05 0.57
CA ILE A 19 -2.04 7.61 -0.83
C ILE A 19 -2.56 8.70 -1.77
N MET A 20 -3.66 9.36 -1.42
CA MET A 20 -4.21 10.45 -2.22
C MET A 20 -3.25 11.65 -2.30
N ILE A 21 -2.61 12.00 -1.17
CA ILE A 21 -1.59 13.07 -1.14
C ILE A 21 -0.39 12.70 -2.02
N MET A 22 0.06 11.43 -1.99
CA MET A 22 1.15 10.95 -2.84
C MET A 22 0.80 11.05 -4.33
N LEU A 23 -0.42 10.65 -4.73
CA LEU A 23 -0.91 10.78 -6.11
C LEU A 23 -0.97 12.24 -6.58
N ILE A 24 -1.51 13.13 -5.73
CA ILE A 24 -1.56 14.56 -6.02
C ILE A 24 -0.14 15.12 -6.17
N SER A 25 0.76 14.78 -5.24
CA SER A 25 2.16 15.23 -5.26
C SER A 25 2.88 14.76 -6.52
N PHE A 26 2.63 13.52 -6.95
CA PHE A 26 3.14 12.99 -8.20
C PHE A 26 2.58 13.74 -9.42
N HIS A 27 1.28 14.01 -9.46
CA HIS A 27 0.62 14.75 -10.55
C HIS A 27 1.22 16.16 -10.73
N TYR A 28 1.45 16.87 -9.62
CA TYR A 28 2.09 18.20 -9.63
C TYR A 28 3.61 18.15 -9.77
N LYS A 29 4.20 16.97 -10.00
CA LYS A 29 5.65 16.77 -10.17
C LYS A 29 6.46 17.34 -9.00
N ILE A 30 5.95 17.22 -7.78
CA ILE A 30 6.69 17.58 -6.57
C ILE A 30 7.97 16.73 -6.50
N ASN A 31 9.00 17.27 -5.82
CA ASN A 31 10.30 16.64 -5.63
C ASN A 31 10.21 15.13 -5.35
N LYS A 32 10.94 14.31 -6.13
CA LYS A 32 11.00 12.85 -5.98
C LYS A 32 11.39 12.38 -4.56
N TYR A 33 12.22 13.15 -3.85
CA TYR A 33 12.63 12.83 -2.48
C TYR A 33 11.47 13.00 -1.48
N TYR A 34 10.58 13.98 -1.73
CA TYR A 34 9.36 14.14 -0.94
C TYR A 34 8.44 12.94 -1.13
N LEU A 35 8.22 12.51 -2.39
CA LEU A 35 7.40 11.35 -2.70
C LEU A 35 7.97 10.07 -2.03
N LEU A 36 9.28 9.86 -2.11
CA LEU A 36 9.96 8.75 -1.43
C LEU A 36 9.76 8.81 0.09
N GLY A 37 9.89 9.99 0.69
CA GLY A 37 9.64 10.19 2.12
C GLY A 37 8.22 9.81 2.52
N MET A 38 7.22 10.17 1.71
CA MET A 38 5.81 9.80 1.94
C MET A 38 5.57 8.30 1.79
N MET A 39 6.24 7.63 0.84
CA MET A 39 6.17 6.17 0.69
C MET A 39 6.74 5.44 1.92
N ILE A 40 7.86 5.91 2.46
CA ILE A 40 8.44 5.34 3.68
C ILE A 40 7.49 5.59 4.87
N LEU A 41 6.94 6.80 4.97
CA LEU A 41 6.00 7.16 6.03
C LEU A 41 4.74 6.28 6.00
N TYR A 42 4.21 5.98 4.81
CA TYR A 42 3.08 5.06 4.63
C TYR A 42 3.33 3.71 5.31
N HIS A 43 4.47 3.07 5.01
CA HIS A 43 4.80 1.76 5.58
C HIS A 43 5.02 1.79 7.09
N ILE A 44 5.53 2.92 7.63
CA ILE A 44 5.67 3.09 9.08
C ILE A 44 4.30 3.16 9.75
N ILE A 45 3.36 3.92 9.17
CA ILE A 45 1.99 4.07 9.69
C ILE A 45 1.23 2.74 9.56
N ASP A 46 1.48 1.99 8.50
CA ASP A 46 0.92 0.65 8.26
C ASP A 46 1.37 -0.34 9.35
N CYS A 47 2.67 -0.36 9.65
CA CYS A 47 3.17 -1.16 10.77
C CYS A 47 2.57 -0.73 12.12
N LEU A 48 2.24 0.56 12.27
CA LEU A 48 1.68 1.12 13.48
C LEU A 48 0.25 0.63 13.73
N ASP A 49 -0.62 0.57 12.72
CA ASP A 49 -2.01 0.15 12.93
C ASP A 49 -2.13 -1.32 13.35
N GLY A 50 -1.32 -2.21 12.73
CA GLY A 50 -1.25 -3.62 13.06
C GLY A 50 -0.63 -3.85 14.44
N SER A 51 0.38 -3.05 14.80
CA SER A 51 0.95 -3.06 16.16
C SER A 51 -0.09 -2.65 17.21
N VAL A 52 -0.82 -1.56 16.97
CA VAL A 52 -1.89 -1.08 17.87
C VAL A 52 -3.02 -2.10 17.97
N ALA A 53 -3.42 -2.73 16.86
CA ALA A 53 -4.46 -3.76 16.85
C ALA A 53 -4.07 -4.97 17.72
N ARG A 54 -2.82 -5.46 17.57
CA ARG A 54 -2.29 -6.60 18.35
C ARG A 54 -2.11 -6.26 19.83
N GLN A 55 -1.43 -5.15 20.13
CA GLN A 55 -1.13 -4.77 21.52
C GLN A 55 -2.39 -4.41 22.31
N CYS A 56 -3.39 -3.80 21.65
CA CYS A 56 -4.63 -3.40 22.30
C CYS A 56 -5.77 -4.42 22.16
N LYS A 57 -5.51 -5.60 21.56
CA LYS A 57 -6.53 -6.63 21.28
C LYS A 57 -7.76 -6.09 20.55
N LYS A 58 -7.54 -5.18 19.59
CA LYS A 58 -8.58 -4.52 18.77
C LYS A 58 -8.63 -5.05 17.34
N GLN A 59 -8.20 -6.29 17.13
CA GLN A 59 -8.28 -6.95 15.83
C GLN A 59 -9.75 -7.12 15.45
N SER A 60 -10.08 -6.83 14.19
CA SER A 60 -11.44 -6.97 13.67
C SER A 60 -11.41 -7.40 12.22
N TYR A 61 -12.43 -8.14 11.79
CA TYR A 61 -12.56 -8.56 10.39
C TYR A 61 -12.69 -7.35 9.43
N THR A 62 -13.40 -6.31 9.86
CA THR A 62 -13.52 -5.07 9.08
C THR A 62 -12.20 -4.32 8.99
N GLY A 63 -11.41 -4.29 10.07
CA GLY A 63 -10.05 -3.72 10.06
C GLY A 63 -9.13 -4.48 9.10
N LEU A 64 -9.19 -5.81 9.09
CA LEU A 64 -8.41 -6.65 8.18
C LEU A 64 -8.77 -6.41 6.70
N ILE A 65 -10.05 -6.29 6.37
CA ILE A 65 -10.47 -5.94 5.01
C ILE A 65 -9.96 -4.53 4.62
N LEU A 66 -10.08 -3.56 5.53
CA LEU A 66 -9.68 -2.19 5.28
C LEU A 66 -8.17 -2.07 5.05
N ASP A 67 -7.37 -2.80 5.83
CA ASP A 67 -5.93 -2.92 5.70
C ASP A 67 -5.54 -3.47 4.31
N HIS A 68 -6.15 -4.57 3.90
CA HIS A 68 -5.94 -5.13 2.56
C HIS A 68 -6.35 -4.19 1.42
N ILE A 69 -7.42 -3.42 1.58
CA ILE A 69 -7.83 -2.41 0.59
C ILE A 69 -6.79 -1.28 0.54
N SER A 70 -6.30 -0.82 1.70
CA SER A 70 -5.24 0.20 1.78
C SER A 70 -3.98 -0.24 1.04
N ASP A 71 -3.50 -1.45 1.34
CA ASP A 71 -2.34 -2.05 0.68
C ASP A 71 -2.54 -2.16 -0.83
N GLY A 72 -3.69 -2.68 -1.27
CA GLY A 72 -4.02 -2.82 -2.68
C GLY A 72 -4.02 -1.49 -3.42
N LEU A 73 -4.55 -0.42 -2.79
CA LEU A 73 -4.51 0.93 -3.36
C LEU A 73 -3.08 1.47 -3.45
N CYS A 74 -2.23 1.20 -2.46
CA CYS A 74 -0.83 1.62 -2.49
C CYS A 74 -0.05 0.92 -3.60
N TRP A 75 -0.22 -0.40 -3.75
CA TRP A 75 0.37 -1.16 -4.84
C TRP A 75 -0.09 -0.67 -6.22
N PHE A 76 -1.40 -0.43 -6.37
CA PHE A 76 -1.95 0.12 -7.61
C PHE A 76 -1.33 1.49 -7.93
N MET A 77 -1.16 2.35 -6.92
CA MET A 77 -0.47 3.64 -7.07
C MET A 77 0.98 3.47 -7.54
N TYR A 78 1.75 2.55 -6.93
CA TYR A 78 3.15 2.31 -7.33
C TYR A 78 3.25 1.86 -8.79
N ILE A 79 2.38 0.94 -9.21
CA ILE A 79 2.29 0.46 -10.59
C ILE A 79 1.95 1.62 -11.53
N PHE A 80 0.98 2.45 -11.16
CA PHE A 80 0.54 3.60 -11.96
C PHE A 80 1.66 4.65 -12.14
N ILE A 81 2.36 4.99 -11.05
CA ILE A 81 3.50 5.91 -11.06
C ILE A 81 4.63 5.36 -11.93
N ALA A 82 4.95 4.07 -11.80
CA ALA A 82 5.95 3.41 -12.62
C ALA A 82 5.56 3.48 -14.11
N TYR A 83 4.33 3.07 -14.45
CA TYR A 83 3.81 3.10 -15.81
C TYR A 83 3.93 4.49 -16.46
N ILE A 84 3.52 5.56 -15.76
CA ILE A 84 3.64 6.94 -16.28
C ILE A 84 5.10 7.36 -16.45
N SER A 85 5.95 7.06 -15.47
CA SER A 85 7.37 7.44 -15.51
C SER A 85 8.08 6.82 -16.71
N ILE A 86 7.72 5.58 -17.03
CA ILE A 86 8.28 4.81 -18.15
C ILE A 86 7.68 5.27 -19.49
N LYS A 87 6.39 5.65 -19.54
CA LYS A 87 5.75 6.14 -20.76
C LYS A 87 6.52 7.28 -21.44
N ASN A 88 7.22 8.08 -20.65
CA ASN A 88 8.05 9.18 -21.14
C ASN A 88 9.38 8.72 -21.81
N HIS A 89 9.74 7.43 -21.76
CA HIS A 89 10.95 6.86 -22.35
C HIS A 89 10.63 5.68 -23.31
N LYS A 90 10.68 5.93 -24.62
CA LYS A 90 10.21 5.00 -25.69
C LYS A 90 10.80 3.58 -25.65
N THR A 91 12.08 3.40 -25.34
CA THR A 91 12.76 2.08 -25.40
C THR A 91 12.58 1.24 -24.13
N LEU A 92 12.32 1.89 -22.98
CA LEU A 92 12.13 1.22 -21.69
C LEU A 92 10.73 0.59 -21.56
N HIS A 93 9.78 1.08 -22.37
CA HIS A 93 8.34 0.83 -22.25
C HIS A 93 7.90 -0.64 -22.37
N ILE A 94 8.61 -1.44 -23.17
CA ILE A 94 8.27 -2.84 -23.41
C ILE A 94 8.72 -3.73 -22.24
N TYR A 95 9.98 -3.58 -21.80
CA TYR A 95 10.55 -4.41 -20.74
C TYR A 95 9.85 -4.18 -19.41
N THR A 96 9.55 -2.93 -19.09
CA THR A 96 8.92 -2.60 -17.81
C THR A 96 7.45 -2.99 -17.73
N ASN A 97 6.70 -2.96 -18.84
CA ASN A 97 5.35 -3.51 -18.87
C ASN A 97 5.36 -5.01 -18.57
N PHE A 98 6.35 -5.73 -19.11
CA PHE A 98 6.54 -7.16 -18.84
C PHE A 98 6.89 -7.41 -17.36
N TYR A 99 7.83 -6.65 -16.78
CA TYR A 99 8.17 -6.77 -15.36
C TYR A 99 7.01 -6.37 -14.43
N LEU A 100 6.20 -5.36 -14.79
CA LEU A 100 5.00 -4.97 -14.03
C LEU A 100 3.92 -6.06 -14.05
N ILE A 101 3.73 -6.72 -15.19
CA ILE A 101 2.81 -7.86 -15.31
C ILE A 101 3.32 -9.03 -14.46
N ILE A 102 4.63 -9.33 -14.49
CA ILE A 102 5.20 -10.40 -13.67
C ILE A 102 5.08 -10.07 -12.17
N ALA A 103 5.39 -8.83 -11.76
CA ALA A 103 5.30 -8.41 -10.37
C ALA A 103 3.86 -8.49 -9.83
N THR A 104 2.87 -8.08 -10.63
CA THR A 104 1.45 -8.18 -10.25
C THR A 104 0.98 -9.63 -10.19
N LEU A 105 1.38 -10.48 -11.14
CA LEU A 105 1.08 -11.91 -11.10
C LEU A 105 1.72 -12.61 -9.89
N LEU A 106 2.96 -12.26 -9.55
CA LEU A 106 3.64 -12.78 -8.36
C LEU A 106 2.94 -12.35 -7.08
N TYR A 107 2.57 -11.07 -6.97
CA TYR A 107 1.81 -10.56 -5.82
C TYR A 107 0.46 -11.28 -5.66
N LEU A 108 -0.30 -11.45 -6.76
CA LEU A 108 -1.57 -12.18 -6.76
C LEU A 108 -1.37 -13.66 -6.39
N SER A 109 -0.30 -14.30 -6.87
CA SER A 109 0.00 -15.70 -6.53
C SER A 109 0.38 -15.88 -5.06
N PHE A 110 1.11 -14.93 -4.49
CA PHE A 110 1.45 -14.89 -3.07
C PHE A 110 0.21 -14.66 -2.21
N TRP A 111 -0.68 -13.77 -2.65
CA TRP A 111 -1.96 -13.51 -1.99
C TRP A 111 -2.88 -14.74 -2.01
N CYS A 112 -3.02 -15.41 -3.16
CA CYS A 112 -3.75 -16.68 -3.26
C CYS A 112 -3.18 -17.72 -2.29
N PHE A 113 -1.86 -17.88 -2.23
CA PHE A 113 -1.23 -18.85 -1.34
C PHE A 113 -1.55 -18.59 0.14
N PHE A 114 -1.46 -17.34 0.61
CA PHE A 114 -1.77 -16.99 1.99
C PHE A 114 -3.27 -17.04 2.31
N TYR A 115 -4.12 -16.64 1.37
CA TYR A 115 -5.58 -16.72 1.52
C TYR A 115 -6.04 -18.19 1.68
N PHE A 116 -5.54 -19.10 0.83
CA PHE A 116 -5.87 -20.54 0.94
C PHE A 116 -5.35 -21.17 2.23
N ARG A 117 -4.18 -20.75 2.72
CA ARG A 117 -3.59 -21.29 3.96
C ARG A 117 -4.37 -20.88 5.22
N ASN A 118 -4.95 -19.68 5.25
CA ASN A 118 -5.72 -19.20 6.39
C ASN A 118 -7.17 -19.72 6.42
N PHE A 119 -7.67 -20.34 5.35
CA PHE A 119 -9.02 -20.92 5.30
C PHE A 119 -9.07 -22.39 5.78
N GLN A 120 -7.92 -23.03 5.99
CA GLN A 120 -7.81 -24.43 6.45
C GLN A 120 -7.51 -24.57 7.96
N ASN A 121 -7.40 -23.47 8.70
CA ASN A 121 -7.25 -23.42 10.16
C ASN A 121 -8.44 -22.71 10.80
#